data_AF-A0A1X7SR33-F1
#
_entry.id   AF-A0A1X7SR33-F1
#
_cell.length_a   1.000
_cell.length_b   1.000
_cell.length_c   1.000
_cell.angle_alpha   90.00
_cell.angle_beta   90.00
_cell.angle_gamma   90.00
#
_symmetry.space_group_name_H-M   'P 1'
#
loop_
_entity.id
_entity.type
_entity.pdbx_description
1 polymer ?
#
loop_
_entity_poly.entity_id
_entity_poly.type
_entity_poly.pdbx_seq_one_letter_code
_entity_poly.pdbx_strand_id
1 'polypeptide(L)'
;ELPVRLSVCHPYWKPVTLYPSLVNRPSLSIQLTEIQAVRESLWVLLGVRRSCVYFINEGGVVTVRNGITLSHLSLKSLAKILEFFAKLATKLNRFRRVVMVTQSPGGERVCQTQEAFTDSLNCYLLSVDEALQKIEKKVSEKREFISLLNLSNQLNSLNLQVSALNSVDLCSCSTPKSLLDGLWLLLSTYDPIGPVGSDV
;
A
#
# COMPACT_ATOMS: atom_id res chain seq x y z
N GLU A 1 -16.32 -11.73 -2.14
CA GLU A 1 -15.97 -11.01 -0.89
C GLU A 1 -14.57 -11.42 -0.47
N LEU A 2 -13.66 -10.50 -0.12
CA LEU A 2 -12.36 -10.92 0.40
C LEU A 2 -12.54 -11.44 1.85
N PRO A 3 -12.10 -12.66 2.20
CA PRO A 3 -12.16 -13.13 3.58
C PRO A 3 -11.36 -12.22 4.50
N VAL A 4 -11.93 -12.02 5.67
CA VAL A 4 -11.58 -11.11 6.75
C VAL A 4 -10.19 -11.38 7.40
N ARG A 5 -9.32 -12.19 6.78
CA ARG A 5 -8.08 -12.68 7.43
C ARG A 5 -6.75 -12.02 7.04
N LEU A 6 -6.74 -11.04 6.13
CA LEU A 6 -5.54 -10.19 5.92
C LEU A 6 -5.71 -8.74 6.40
N SER A 7 -6.85 -8.44 7.02
CA SER A 7 -7.02 -7.24 7.80
C SER A 7 -6.98 -7.66 9.25
N VAL A 8 -5.83 -7.50 9.92
CA VAL A 8 -5.84 -7.42 11.37
C VAL A 8 -6.61 -6.14 11.71
N CYS A 9 -7.94 -6.26 11.79
CA CYS A 9 -8.81 -5.25 12.36
C CYS A 9 -8.40 -5.12 13.84
N HIS A 10 -7.41 -4.28 14.12
CA HIS A 10 -6.98 -3.98 15.47
C HIS A 10 -8.11 -3.27 16.22
N PRO A 11 -8.27 -3.47 17.54
CA PRO A 11 -9.41 -3.00 18.33
C PRO A 11 -9.58 -1.47 18.39
N TYR A 12 -8.59 -0.69 17.95
CA TYR A 12 -8.69 0.77 17.80
C TYR A 12 -9.38 1.21 16.50
N TRP A 13 -9.65 0.25 15.60
CA TRP A 13 -10.36 0.46 14.36
C TRP A 13 -11.86 0.42 14.62
N LYS A 14 -12.36 1.44 15.31
CA LYS A 14 -13.67 1.94 14.89
C LYS A 14 -13.40 2.56 13.53
N PRO A 15 -14.02 2.10 12.42
CA PRO A 15 -14.12 2.94 11.25
C PRO A 15 -14.86 4.16 11.77
N VAL A 16 -14.11 5.18 12.18
CA VAL A 16 -14.69 6.48 12.37
C VAL A 16 -14.98 6.85 10.95
N THR A 17 -16.19 6.51 10.52
CA THR A 17 -16.89 7.25 9.50
C THR A 17 -16.96 8.66 10.09
N LEU A 18 -15.86 9.40 10.04
CA LEU A 18 -15.83 10.80 10.47
C LEU A 18 -16.78 11.59 9.56
N TYR A 19 -17.18 11.00 8.43
CA TYR A 19 -17.94 11.67 7.38
C TYR A 19 -18.94 10.78 6.64
N PRO A 20 -19.94 10.12 7.29
CA PRO A 20 -21.00 9.40 6.57
C PRO A 20 -21.72 10.33 5.58
N SER A 21 -21.80 11.62 5.92
CA SER A 21 -22.38 12.69 5.12
C SER A 21 -21.56 13.07 3.88
N LEU A 22 -20.24 12.82 3.84
CA LEU A 22 -19.37 13.16 2.71
C LEU A 22 -19.20 11.99 1.73
N VAL A 23 -19.38 10.75 2.17
CA VAL A 23 -19.21 9.56 1.30
C VAL A 23 -20.33 9.42 0.26
N ASN A 24 -21.52 9.98 0.53
CA ASN A 24 -22.73 9.81 -0.30
C ASN A 24 -23.17 11.05 -1.10
N ARG A 25 -22.35 12.11 -1.22
CA ARG A 25 -22.72 13.31 -1.99
C ARG A 25 -21.84 13.50 -3.24
N PRO A 26 -22.40 13.40 -4.45
CA PRO A 26 -21.62 13.48 -5.69
C PRO A 26 -21.25 14.91 -6.14
N SER A 27 -21.68 15.97 -5.44
CA SER A 27 -21.65 17.35 -5.96
C SER A 27 -21.03 18.43 -5.06
N LEU A 28 -20.40 18.07 -3.94
CA LEU A 28 -19.76 19.04 -3.04
C LEU A 28 -18.25 18.86 -3.03
N SER A 29 -17.51 19.95 -3.21
CA SER A 29 -16.08 19.99 -2.90
C SER A 29 -15.88 19.68 -1.41
N ILE A 30 -15.05 18.70 -1.10
CA ILE A 30 -14.72 18.31 0.25
C ILE A 30 -13.45 19.05 0.65
N GLN A 31 -13.59 20.05 1.50
CA GLN A 31 -12.47 20.74 2.10
C GLN A 31 -11.97 19.97 3.32
N LEU A 32 -10.73 19.52 3.27
CA LEU A 32 -10.07 18.82 4.36
C LEU A 32 -9.10 19.74 5.11
N THR A 33 -8.70 19.28 6.28
CA THR A 33 -7.50 19.74 6.97
C THR A 33 -6.32 18.83 6.63
N GLU A 34 -5.10 19.33 6.82
CA GLU A 34 -3.87 18.56 6.56
C GLU A 34 -3.88 17.22 7.31
N ILE A 35 -4.24 17.26 8.60
CA ILE A 35 -4.30 16.08 9.46
C ILE A 35 -5.31 15.03 8.96
N GLN A 36 -6.45 15.46 8.41
CA GLN A 36 -7.45 14.55 7.85
C GLN A 36 -6.91 13.88 6.59
N ALA A 37 -6.30 14.64 5.68
CA ALA A 37 -5.72 14.09 4.47
C ALA A 37 -4.57 13.11 4.77
N VAL A 38 -3.75 13.40 5.78
CA VAL A 38 -2.67 12.51 6.27
C VAL A 38 -3.24 11.19 6.80
N ARG A 39 -4.27 11.24 7.65
CA ARG A 39 -4.91 10.03 8.20
C ARG A 39 -5.56 9.19 7.11
N GLU A 40 -6.30 9.81 6.18
CA GLU A 40 -6.89 9.12 5.04
C GLU A 40 -5.83 8.45 4.16
N SER A 41 -4.66 9.09 4.00
CA SER A 41 -3.52 8.53 3.24
C SER A 41 -2.87 7.35 3.95
N LEU A 42 -2.69 7.41 5.27
CA LEU A 42 -2.21 6.26 6.05
C LEU A 42 -3.19 5.09 6.02
N TRP A 43 -4.49 5.38 6.14
CA TRP A 43 -5.53 4.38 6.11
C TRP A 43 -5.61 3.65 4.76
N VAL A 44 -5.54 4.37 3.64
CA VAL A 44 -5.57 3.72 2.33
C VAL A 44 -4.33 2.83 2.11
N LEU A 45 -3.16 3.23 2.62
CA LEU A 45 -1.94 2.41 2.58
C LEU A 45 -2.07 1.13 3.40
N LEU A 46 -2.76 1.19 4.55
CA LEU A 46 -3.12 0.05 5.40
C LEU A 46 -4.28 -0.80 4.81
N GLY A 47 -4.82 -0.44 3.64
CA GLY A 47 -5.86 -1.22 2.96
C GLY A 47 -7.29 -0.90 3.39
N VAL A 48 -7.53 0.21 4.10
CA VAL A 48 -8.89 0.63 4.48
C VAL A 48 -9.68 1.03 3.23
N ARG A 49 -10.79 0.34 2.98
CA ARG A 49 -11.64 0.62 1.81
C ARG A 49 -12.53 1.85 1.93
N ARG A 50 -12.90 2.22 3.16
CA ARG A 50 -13.79 3.36 3.43
C ARG A 50 -12.95 4.61 3.62
N SER A 51 -12.76 5.36 2.53
CA SER A 51 -12.05 6.64 2.54
C SER A 51 -12.90 7.73 1.90
N CYS A 52 -12.83 8.94 2.45
CA CYS A 52 -13.43 10.13 1.84
C CYS A 52 -12.54 10.76 0.77
N VAL A 53 -11.24 10.42 0.74
CA VAL A 53 -10.26 10.91 -0.25
C VAL A 53 -10.04 9.90 -1.37
N TYR A 54 -10.07 8.61 -1.06
CA TYR A 54 -9.71 7.54 -1.99
C TYR A 54 -10.91 6.64 -2.30
N PHE A 55 -10.88 6.05 -3.48
CA PHE A 55 -11.76 4.97 -3.90
C PHE A 55 -10.90 3.77 -4.28
N ILE A 56 -11.28 2.58 -3.81
CA ILE A 56 -10.61 1.32 -4.15
C ILE A 56 -11.61 0.49 -4.95
N ASN A 57 -11.25 0.16 -6.20
CA ASN A 57 -12.09 -0.69 -7.04
C ASN A 57 -11.94 -2.18 -6.69
N GLU A 58 -12.74 -3.05 -7.32
CA GLU A 58 -12.66 -4.50 -7.11
C GLU A 58 -11.31 -5.11 -7.48
N GLY A 59 -10.59 -4.49 -8.43
CA GLY A 59 -9.22 -4.82 -8.81
C GLY A 59 -8.16 -4.40 -7.78
N GLY A 60 -8.53 -3.69 -6.71
CA GLY A 60 -7.61 -3.19 -5.69
C GLY A 60 -6.84 -1.94 -6.12
N VAL A 61 -7.17 -1.38 -7.29
CA VAL A 61 -6.63 -0.10 -7.78
C VAL A 61 -7.25 1.02 -6.98
N VAL A 62 -6.39 1.92 -6.50
CA VAL A 62 -6.77 3.06 -5.68
C VAL A 62 -6.73 4.32 -6.55
N THR A 63 -7.79 5.10 -6.52
CA THR A 63 -7.91 6.38 -7.21
C THR A 63 -8.29 7.49 -6.24
N VAL A 64 -7.81 8.71 -6.49
CA VAL A 64 -8.22 9.89 -5.73
C VAL A 64 -9.62 10.30 -6.16
N ARG A 65 -10.51 10.61 -5.21
CA ARG A 65 -11.85 11.12 -5.48
C ARG A 65 -11.79 12.55 -5.99
N ASN A 66 -12.76 12.92 -6.82
CA ASN A 66 -12.88 14.29 -7.31
C ASN A 66 -13.35 15.23 -6.19
N GLY A 67 -13.01 16.52 -6.30
CA GLY A 67 -13.51 17.56 -5.41
C GLY A 67 -12.80 17.68 -4.06
N ILE A 68 -11.68 16.98 -3.84
CA ILE A 68 -10.88 17.13 -2.62
C ILE A 68 -10.08 18.44 -2.68
N THR A 69 -10.17 19.26 -1.62
CA THR A 69 -9.44 20.54 -1.51
C THR A 69 -8.77 20.70 -0.14
N LEU A 70 -7.65 21.42 -0.12
CA LEU A 70 -6.99 21.90 1.09
C LEU A 70 -6.81 23.41 0.97
N SER A 71 -7.04 24.15 2.06
CA SER A 71 -7.03 25.62 2.03
C SER A 71 -5.70 26.24 1.59
N HIS A 72 -4.59 25.52 1.77
CA HIS A 72 -3.23 26.02 1.59
C HIS A 72 -2.50 25.39 0.39
N LEU A 73 -3.17 24.54 -0.41
CA LEU A 73 -2.57 23.89 -1.59
C LEU A 73 -3.40 24.14 -2.84
N SER A 74 -2.72 24.33 -3.96
CA SER A 74 -3.38 24.32 -5.28
C SER A 74 -3.96 22.93 -5.57
N LEU A 75 -5.03 22.88 -6.37
CA LEU A 75 -5.63 21.61 -6.82
C LEU A 75 -4.59 20.70 -7.50
N LYS A 76 -3.68 21.27 -8.29
CA LYS A 76 -2.64 20.52 -9.01
C LYS A 76 -1.59 19.92 -8.06
N SER A 77 -1.11 20.68 -7.08
CA SER A 77 -0.15 20.16 -6.10
C SER A 77 -0.78 19.10 -5.20
N LEU A 78 -2.04 19.30 -4.81
CA LEU A 78 -2.79 18.34 -4.00
C LEU A 78 -3.04 17.03 -4.78
N ALA A 79 -3.45 17.11 -6.03
CA ALA A 79 -3.66 15.90 -6.85
C ALA A 79 -2.38 15.07 -6.96
N LYS A 80 -1.24 15.72 -7.26
CA LYS A 80 0.06 15.02 -7.37
C LYS A 80 0.45 14.28 -6.09
N ILE A 81 0.25 14.90 -4.92
CA ILE A 81 0.63 14.28 -3.66
C ILE A 81 -0.32 13.14 -3.25
N LEU A 82 -1.62 13.29 -3.48
CA LEU A 82 -2.59 12.22 -3.21
C LEU A 82 -2.42 11.05 -4.19
N GLU A 83 -2.08 11.31 -5.45
CA GLU A 83 -1.76 10.28 -6.43
C GLU A 83 -0.55 9.43 -6.04
N PHE A 84 0.45 10.02 -5.37
CA PHE A 84 1.58 9.25 -4.85
C PHE A 84 1.10 8.16 -3.88
N PHE A 85 0.26 8.51 -2.91
CA PHE A 85 -0.30 7.55 -1.95
C PHE A 85 -1.21 6.54 -2.64
N ALA A 86 -2.04 6.96 -3.60
CA ALA A 86 -2.91 6.07 -4.35
C ALA A 86 -2.10 5.01 -5.15
N LYS A 87 -1.02 5.43 -5.83
CA LYS A 87 -0.12 4.52 -6.56
C LYS A 87 0.58 3.54 -5.61
N LEU A 88 1.07 4.02 -4.47
CA LEU A 88 1.70 3.17 -3.47
C LEU A 88 0.71 2.15 -2.88
N ALA A 89 -0.48 2.60 -2.48
CA ALA A 89 -1.54 1.74 -1.96
C ALA A 89 -1.99 0.69 -2.98
N THR A 90 -2.05 1.04 -4.27
CA THR A 90 -2.38 0.09 -5.35
C THR A 90 -1.38 -1.06 -5.40
N LYS A 91 -0.07 -0.77 -5.32
CA LYS A 91 0.98 -1.80 -5.32
C LYS A 91 0.91 -2.68 -4.06
N LEU A 92 0.71 -2.07 -2.88
CA LEU A 92 0.53 -2.82 -1.63
C LEU A 92 -0.72 -3.73 -1.68
N ASN A 93 -1.83 -3.24 -2.24
CA ASN A 93 -3.05 -4.04 -2.45
C ASN A 93 -2.83 -5.20 -3.41
N ARG A 94 -1.98 -5.03 -4.44
CA ARG A 94 -1.57 -6.14 -5.32
C ARG A 94 -0.85 -7.21 -4.52
N PHE A 95 0.12 -6.84 -3.68
CA PHE A 95 0.86 -7.80 -2.85
C PHE A 95 -0.06 -8.54 -1.88
N ARG A 96 -0.95 -7.82 -1.18
CA ARG A 96 -1.95 -8.43 -0.29
C ARG A 96 -2.87 -9.41 -1.02
N ARG A 97 -3.25 -9.11 -2.27
CA ARG A 97 -4.05 -10.03 -3.11
C ARG A 97 -3.28 -11.30 -3.45
N VAL A 98 -2.00 -11.20 -3.80
CA VAL A 98 -1.15 -12.37 -4.08
C VAL A 98 -1.11 -13.28 -2.85
N VAL A 99 -0.84 -12.71 -1.67
CA VAL A 99 -0.86 -13.45 -0.39
C VAL A 99 -2.20 -14.12 -0.12
N MET A 100 -3.29 -13.41 -0.36
CA MET A 100 -4.62 -13.93 -0.14
C MET A 100 -4.96 -15.13 -1.02
N VAL A 101 -4.59 -15.08 -2.31
CA VAL A 101 -4.91 -16.13 -3.28
C VAL A 101 -4.13 -17.40 -2.94
N THR A 102 -2.84 -17.29 -2.60
CA THR A 102 -2.00 -18.45 -2.30
C THR A 102 -2.33 -19.11 -0.96
N GLN A 103 -2.78 -18.35 0.03
CA GLN A 103 -3.14 -18.86 1.36
C GLN A 103 -4.62 -19.29 1.46
N SER A 104 -5.38 -19.24 0.37
CA SER A 104 -6.81 -19.55 0.42
C SER A 104 -7.05 -21.06 0.64
N PRO A 105 -7.78 -21.45 1.71
CA PRO A 105 -8.10 -22.85 1.98
C PRO A 105 -9.14 -23.33 0.96
N GLY A 106 -8.68 -23.91 -0.14
CA GLY A 106 -9.50 -24.33 -1.28
C GLY A 106 -8.97 -23.88 -2.65
N GLY A 107 -7.86 -23.15 -2.70
CA GLY A 107 -7.16 -22.81 -3.94
C GLY A 107 -6.47 -24.00 -4.60
N GLU A 108 -6.15 -23.83 -5.89
CA GLU A 108 -5.28 -24.73 -6.66
C GLU A 108 -3.96 -24.98 -5.90
N ARG A 109 -3.41 -26.22 -5.94
CA ARG A 109 -2.15 -26.53 -5.22
C ARG A 109 -1.02 -25.65 -5.76
N VAL A 110 -0.67 -24.61 -5.00
CA VAL A 110 0.48 -23.73 -5.22
C VAL A 110 1.76 -24.54 -4.98
N CYS A 111 2.83 -24.29 -5.74
CA CYS A 111 4.09 -24.99 -5.52
C CYS A 111 4.81 -24.46 -4.27
N GLN A 112 5.68 -25.27 -3.66
CA GLN A 112 6.43 -24.91 -2.45
C GLN A 112 7.24 -23.61 -2.61
N THR A 113 7.79 -23.35 -3.80
CA THR A 113 8.56 -22.11 -4.08
C THR A 113 7.68 -20.87 -4.03
N GLN A 114 6.48 -20.93 -4.61
CA GLN A 114 5.51 -19.84 -4.56
C GLN A 114 4.99 -19.63 -3.13
N GLU A 115 4.76 -20.71 -2.38
CA GLU A 115 4.37 -20.65 -0.97
C GLU A 115 5.43 -19.95 -0.13
N ALA A 116 6.70 -20.39 -0.21
CA ALA A 116 7.82 -19.79 0.50
C ALA A 116 8.02 -18.30 0.14
N PHE A 117 7.93 -17.97 -1.15
CA PHE A 117 7.97 -16.57 -1.60
C PHE A 117 6.83 -15.75 -1.01
N THR A 118 5.61 -16.30 -1.03
CA THR A 118 4.44 -15.56 -0.58
C THR A 118 4.39 -15.40 0.94
N ASP A 119 4.92 -16.35 1.69
CA ASP A 119 5.12 -16.22 3.13
C ASP A 119 6.13 -15.10 3.47
N SER A 120 7.23 -15.04 2.72
CA SER A 120 8.19 -13.94 2.83
C SER A 120 7.56 -12.58 2.47
N LEU A 121 6.75 -12.52 1.40
CA LEU A 121 6.01 -11.33 1.02
C LEU A 121 5.01 -10.90 2.10
N ASN A 122 4.36 -11.86 2.76
CA ASN A 122 3.47 -11.59 3.89
C ASN A 122 4.24 -11.01 5.09
N CYS A 123 5.40 -11.57 5.43
CA CYS A 123 6.28 -11.01 6.46
C CYS A 123 6.71 -9.58 6.14
N TYR A 124 7.07 -9.30 4.88
CA TYR A 124 7.37 -7.94 4.42
C TYR A 124 6.18 -7.00 4.61
N LEU A 125 4.97 -7.40 4.19
CA LEU A 125 3.75 -6.60 4.36
C LEU A 125 3.44 -6.32 5.83
N LEU A 126 3.63 -7.28 6.73
CA LEU A 126 3.46 -7.08 8.17
C LEU A 126 4.43 -6.02 8.71
N SER A 127 5.70 -6.05 8.27
CA SER A 127 6.68 -5.03 8.67
C SER A 127 6.31 -3.62 8.17
N VAL A 128 5.74 -3.53 6.96
CA VAL A 128 5.23 -2.28 6.39
C VAL A 128 4.05 -1.76 7.18
N ASP A 129 3.08 -2.63 7.49
CA ASP A 129 1.89 -2.26 8.27
C ASP A 129 2.29 -1.79 9.68
N GLU A 130 3.25 -2.44 10.34
CA GLU A 130 3.78 -2.01 11.63
C GLU A 130 4.43 -0.61 11.55
N ALA A 131 5.22 -0.35 10.51
CA ALA A 131 5.84 0.96 10.31
C ALA A 131 4.80 2.06 10.07
N LEU A 132 3.78 1.81 9.25
CA LEU A 132 2.68 2.74 8.99
C LEU A 132 1.84 3.00 10.25
N GLN A 133 1.60 1.97 11.06
CA GLN A 133 0.87 2.10 12.33
C GLN A 133 1.64 2.93 13.35
N LYS A 134 2.97 2.83 13.41
CA LYS A 134 3.81 3.70 14.25
C LYS A 134 3.63 5.18 13.90
N ILE A 135 3.54 5.50 12.60
CA ILE A 135 3.28 6.86 12.12
C ILE A 135 1.84 7.28 12.47
N GLU A 136 0.84 6.44 12.19
CA GLU A 136 -0.56 6.72 12.50
C GLU A 136 -0.78 7.02 13.98
N LYS A 137 -0.14 6.24 14.87
CA LYS A 137 -0.19 6.46 16.31
C LYS A 137 0.35 7.83 16.71
N LYS A 138 1.47 8.26 16.14
CA LYS A 138 2.06 9.59 16.39
C LYS A 138 1.12 10.72 15.97
N VAL A 139 0.45 10.56 14.83
CA VAL A 139 -0.53 11.50 14.27
C VAL A 139 -1.79 11.56 15.14
N SER A 140 -2.33 10.40 15.53
CA SER A 140 -3.56 10.29 16.33
C SER A 140 -3.40 10.79 17.76
N GLU A 141 -2.24 10.57 18.37
CA GLU A 141 -1.91 11.07 19.72
C GLU A 141 -1.44 12.54 19.71
N LYS A 142 -1.45 13.21 18.55
CA LYS A 142 -1.00 14.61 18.35
C LYS A 142 0.44 14.86 18.84
N ARG A 143 1.29 13.83 18.86
CA ARG A 143 2.69 13.95 19.31
C ARG A 143 3.55 14.68 18.30
N GLU A 144 3.23 14.54 17.01
CA GLU A 144 3.97 15.14 15.92
C GLU A 144 3.00 15.72 14.89
N PHE A 145 3.28 16.93 14.41
CA PHE A 145 2.61 17.48 13.24
C PHE A 145 3.29 16.92 11.99
N ILE A 146 2.61 16.01 11.30
CA ILE A 146 3.06 15.42 10.03
C ILE A 146 2.20 16.03 8.92
N SER A 147 2.83 16.67 7.94
CA SER A 147 2.17 17.13 6.70
C SER A 147 2.16 16.03 5.64
N LEU A 148 1.33 16.16 4.59
CA LEU A 148 1.30 15.26 3.45
C LEU A 148 2.67 15.17 2.77
N LEU A 149 3.37 16.30 2.63
CA LEU A 149 4.71 16.35 2.04
C LEU A 149 5.75 15.64 2.90
N ASN A 150 5.68 15.84 4.22
CA ASN A 150 6.56 15.13 5.13
C ASN A 150 6.32 13.62 5.06
N LEU A 151 5.05 13.20 5.07
CA LEU A 151 4.67 11.80 4.95
C LEU A 151 5.14 11.20 3.61
N SER A 152 4.94 11.88 2.48
CA SER A 152 5.40 11.37 1.17
C SER A 152 6.91 11.18 1.12
N ASN A 153 7.66 12.09 1.74
CA ASN A 153 9.11 12.00 1.82
C ASN A 153 9.56 10.82 2.70
N GLN A 154 8.93 10.62 3.87
CA GLN A 154 9.21 9.47 4.74
C GLN A 154 8.95 8.13 4.03
N LEU A 155 7.90 8.07 3.20
CA LEU A 155 7.51 6.85 2.47
C LEU A 155 8.23 6.67 1.12
N ASN A 156 9.14 7.55 0.73
CA ASN A 156 9.79 7.46 -0.57
C ASN A 156 10.64 6.18 -0.69
N SER A 157 11.39 5.82 0.35
CA SER A 157 12.17 4.57 0.39
C SER A 157 11.28 3.33 0.24
N LEU A 158 10.17 3.29 0.97
CA LEU A 158 9.17 2.23 0.83
C LEU A 158 8.60 2.17 -0.59
N ASN A 159 8.26 3.32 -1.17
CA ASN A 159 7.76 3.36 -2.54
C ASN A 159 8.78 2.85 -3.56
N LEU A 160 10.07 3.10 -3.38
CA LEU A 160 11.12 2.55 -4.23
C LEU A 160 11.18 1.01 -4.12
N GLN A 161 11.20 0.48 -2.90
CA GLN A 161 11.21 -0.97 -2.66
C GLN A 161 9.98 -1.66 -3.26
N VAL A 162 8.79 -1.12 -3.00
CA VAL A 162 7.53 -1.65 -3.52
C VAL A 162 7.47 -1.54 -5.04
N SER A 163 8.03 -0.48 -5.63
CA SER A 163 8.09 -0.33 -7.10
C SER A 163 9.02 -1.35 -7.74
N ALA A 164 10.19 -1.58 -7.13
CA ALA A 164 11.15 -2.59 -7.57
C ALA A 164 10.50 -3.98 -7.53
N LEU A 165 9.89 -4.36 -6.41
CA LEU A 165 9.23 -5.67 -6.28
C LEU A 165 8.00 -5.83 -7.18
N ASN A 166 7.25 -4.75 -7.44
CA ASN A 166 6.10 -4.78 -8.33
C ASN A 166 6.49 -4.93 -9.82
N SER A 167 7.76 -4.78 -10.18
CA SER A 167 8.25 -5.08 -11.53
C SER A 167 8.35 -6.59 -11.80
N VAL A 168 8.46 -7.41 -10.74
CA VAL A 168 8.38 -8.87 -10.84
C VAL A 168 6.91 -9.22 -11.08
N ASP A 169 6.63 -10.05 -12.08
CA ASP A 169 5.25 -10.45 -12.35
C ASP A 169 4.76 -11.48 -11.33
N LEU A 170 4.33 -10.98 -10.17
CA LEU A 170 3.87 -11.80 -9.04
C LEU A 170 2.62 -12.65 -9.35
N CYS A 171 1.91 -12.37 -10.45
CA CYS A 171 0.65 -13.04 -10.80
C CYS A 171 0.84 -14.08 -11.93
N SER A 172 1.78 -13.85 -12.85
CA SER A 172 2.04 -14.73 -13.98
C SER A 172 3.18 -15.73 -13.77
N CYS A 173 3.70 -15.83 -12.54
CA CYS A 173 4.63 -16.88 -12.15
C CYS A 173 3.94 -18.25 -12.13
N SER A 174 3.42 -18.71 -13.26
CA SER A 174 2.79 -20.03 -13.44
C SER A 174 3.78 -21.18 -13.20
N THR A 175 5.09 -20.88 -13.21
CA THR A 175 6.15 -21.83 -12.89
C THR A 175 7.11 -21.29 -11.82
N PRO A 176 7.64 -22.16 -10.94
CA PRO A 176 8.67 -21.78 -9.97
C PRO A 176 9.88 -21.10 -10.63
N LYS A 177 10.25 -21.54 -11.84
CA LYS A 177 11.39 -21.01 -12.59
C LYS A 177 11.20 -19.54 -12.95
N SER A 178 10.05 -19.16 -13.50
CA SER A 178 9.78 -17.75 -13.87
C SER A 178 9.86 -16.79 -12.68
N LEU A 179 9.47 -17.25 -11.49
CA LEU A 179 9.57 -16.46 -10.26
C LEU A 179 11.03 -16.24 -9.87
N LEU A 180 11.83 -17.31 -9.87
CA LEU A 180 13.26 -17.24 -9.54
C LEU A 180 14.04 -16.41 -10.56
N ASP A 181 13.75 -16.56 -11.85
CA ASP A 181 14.37 -15.76 -12.93
C ASP A 181 14.03 -14.27 -12.77
N GLY A 182 12.77 -13.95 -12.41
CA GLY A 182 12.34 -12.58 -12.16
C GLY A 182 13.01 -11.95 -10.92
N LEU A 183 13.16 -12.72 -9.84
CA LEU A 183 13.87 -12.27 -8.64
C LEU A 183 15.37 -12.11 -8.90
N TRP A 184 15.98 -13.02 -9.65
CA TRP A 184 17.38 -12.94 -10.05
C TRP A 184 17.62 -11.70 -10.92
N LEU A 185 16.74 -11.43 -11.89
CA LEU A 185 16.83 -10.22 -12.71
C LEU A 185 16.72 -8.95 -11.85
N LEU A 186 15.78 -8.93 -10.90
CA LEU A 186 15.63 -7.81 -9.98
C LEU A 186 16.92 -7.57 -9.19
N LEU A 187 17.49 -8.61 -8.57
CA LEU A 187 18.75 -8.50 -7.84
C LEU A 187 19.88 -8.01 -8.77
N SER A 188 20.00 -8.56 -9.97
CA SER A 188 21.03 -8.15 -10.94
C SER A 188 20.89 -6.69 -11.41
N THR A 189 19.68 -6.13 -11.36
CA THR A 189 19.45 -4.71 -11.72
C THR A 189 19.75 -3.73 -10.58
N TYR A 190 19.62 -4.17 -9.32
CA TYR A 190 19.84 -3.34 -8.14
C TYR A 190 21.19 -3.59 -7.45
N ASP A 191 21.88 -4.66 -7.83
CA ASP A 191 23.23 -5.00 -7.41
C ASP A 191 24.19 -4.85 -8.60
N PRO A 192 24.85 -3.69 -8.79
CA PRO A 192 25.82 -3.52 -9.87
C PRO A 192 27.14 -4.27 -9.60
N ILE A 193 27.26 -5.00 -8.49
CA ILE A 193 28.44 -5.78 -8.16
C ILE A 193 28.15 -7.22 -8.54
N GLY A 194 28.74 -7.65 -9.66
CA GLY A 194 28.74 -9.05 -10.10
C GLY A 194 29.31 -10.00 -9.03
N PRO A 195 29.41 -11.31 -9.33
CA PRO A 195 29.85 -12.29 -8.33
C PRO A 195 31.18 -11.82 -7.75
N VAL A 196 31.21 -11.56 -6.44
CA VAL A 196 32.47 -11.43 -5.71
C VAL A 196 33.20 -12.72 -5.99
N GLY A 197 34.26 -12.60 -6.80
CA GLY A 197 35.14 -13.71 -7.12
C GLY A 197 35.47 -14.42 -5.82
N SER A 198 35.13 -15.70 -5.77
CA SER A 198 35.68 -16.61 -4.79
C SER A 198 37.15 -16.79 -5.17
N ASP A 199 37.97 -15.82 -4.81
CA ASP A 199 39.41 -15.96 -4.81
C ASP A 199 39.91 -15.84 -3.37
N VAL A 200 40.64 -16.90 -3.01
CA VAL A 200 41.33 -17.25 -1.75
C VAL A 200 40.53 -18.09 -0.76
#